data_AF-A0A933VCR9-F1
#
_entry.id   AF-A0A933VCR9-F1
#
_cell.length_a   1.000
_cell.length_b   1.000
_cell.length_c   1.000
_cell.angle_alpha   90.00
_cell.angle_beta   90.00
_cell.angle_gamma   90.00
#
_symmetry.space_group_name_H-M   'P 1'
#
loop_
_entity.id
_entity.type
_entity.pdbx_description
1 polymer ?
#
loop_
_entity_poly.entity_id
_entity_poly.type
_entity_poly.pdbx_seq_one_letter_code
_entity_poly.pdbx_strand_id
1 'polypeptide(L)'
;MTITEMVKVLPPGTGALGFGLILIGLNAARSLNGIPTSGFTITLGVLAILLGGLELAGFFLTLPFELPVFAILLIVLGVIVLAREQIGNRNQ
;
A
#
# COMPACT_ATOMS: atom_id res chain seq x y z
N MET A 1 29.39 10.81 10.03
CA MET A 1 27.93 10.87 9.78
C MET A 1 27.65 10.00 8.56
N THR A 2 27.10 8.79 8.75
CA THR A 2 26.81 7.87 7.64
C THR A 2 25.46 8.24 7.01
N ILE A 3 25.27 7.96 5.72
CA ILE A 3 24.03 8.27 4.95
C ILE A 3 22.78 7.69 5.63
N THR A 4 22.94 6.58 6.37
CA THR A 4 21.92 5.93 7.20
C THR A 4 21.36 6.80 8.33
N GLU A 5 22.11 7.78 8.83
CA GLU A 5 21.65 8.69 9.89
C GLU A 5 20.69 9.77 9.35
N MET A 6 20.77 10.12 8.07
CA MET A 6 19.84 11.08 7.44
C MET A 6 18.47 10.47 7.10
N VAL A 7 18.35 9.13 7.11
CA VAL A 7 17.12 8.38 6.82
C VAL A 7 16.37 7.97 8.09
N LYS A 8 16.89 8.28 9.28
CA LYS A 8 16.23 8.02 10.59
C LYS A 8 14.99 8.89 10.88
N VAL A 9 14.40 9.54 9.88
CA VAL A 9 13.43 10.61 10.13
C VAL A 9 12.00 10.11 10.29
N LEU A 10 11.63 8.95 9.73
CA LEU A 10 10.23 8.48 9.76
C LEU A 10 10.08 7.11 10.44
N PRO A 11 9.06 6.94 11.31
CA PRO A 11 8.68 5.63 11.84
C PRO A 11 8.43 4.60 10.74
N PRO A 12 8.62 3.30 11.04
CA PRO A 12 8.25 2.22 10.11
C PRO A 12 6.75 2.31 9.76
N GLY A 13 6.38 1.82 8.58
CA GLY A 13 5.01 1.95 8.04
C GLY A 13 4.65 3.33 7.46
N THR A 14 5.40 4.41 7.74
CA THR A 14 5.05 5.76 7.24
C THR A 14 5.05 5.85 5.71
N GLY A 15 5.99 5.17 5.05
CA GLY A 15 6.04 5.14 3.58
C GLY A 15 4.82 4.43 2.97
N ALA A 16 4.42 3.30 3.53
CA ALA A 16 3.23 2.56 3.09
C ALA A 16 1.95 3.36 3.33
N LEU A 17 1.83 4.01 4.49
CA LEU A 17 0.72 4.92 4.80
C LEU A 17 0.63 6.08 3.81
N GLY A 18 1.76 6.77 3.57
CA GLY A 18 1.82 7.90 2.63
C GLY A 18 1.44 7.47 1.21
N PHE A 19 1.99 6.36 0.73
CA PHE A 19 1.63 5.79 -0.57
C PHE A 19 0.15 5.43 -0.66
N GLY A 20 -0.40 4.80 0.38
CA GLY A 20 -1.80 4.44 0.45
C GLY A 20 -2.73 5.66 0.41
N LEU A 21 -2.41 6.71 1.17
CA LEU A 21 -3.13 7.99 1.16
C LEU A 21 -3.10 8.66 -0.22
N ILE A 22 -1.96 8.62 -0.93
CA ILE A 22 -1.85 9.15 -2.30
C ILE A 22 -2.79 8.38 -3.24
N LEU A 23 -2.82 7.05 -3.20
CA LEU A 23 -3.66 6.24 -4.08
C LEU A 23 -5.15 6.43 -3.82
N ILE A 24 -5.56 6.51 -2.56
CA ILE A 24 -6.95 6.79 -2.18
C ILE A 24 -7.32 8.23 -2.55
N GLY A 25 -6.47 9.20 -2.23
CA GLY A 25 -6.68 10.61 -2.58
C GLY A 25 -6.81 10.82 -4.09
N LEU A 26 -5.98 10.15 -4.89
CA LEU A 26 -6.06 10.17 -6.35
C LEU A 26 -7.41 9.63 -6.85
N ASN A 27 -7.86 8.49 -6.32
CA ASN A 27 -9.15 7.92 -6.72
C ASN A 27 -10.34 8.76 -6.23
N ALA A 28 -10.24 9.36 -5.04
CA ALA A 28 -11.24 10.30 -4.54
C ALA A 28 -11.34 11.53 -5.47
N ALA A 29 -10.21 12.13 -5.84
CA ALA A 29 -10.17 13.23 -6.80
C ALA A 29 -10.75 12.84 -8.17
N ARG A 30 -10.44 11.64 -8.67
CA ARG A 30 -11.05 11.12 -9.92
C ARG A 30 -12.57 11.02 -9.78
N SER A 31 -13.06 10.43 -8.68
CA SER A 31 -14.48 10.28 -8.41
C SER A 31 -15.22 11.62 -8.39
N LEU A 32 -14.63 12.64 -7.75
CA LEU A 32 -15.22 13.99 -7.67
C LEU A 32 -15.26 14.69 -9.04
N ASN A 33 -14.35 14.35 -9.95
CA ASN A 33 -14.29 14.93 -11.29
C ASN A 33 -15.00 14.07 -12.36
N GLY A 34 -15.77 13.06 -11.96
CA GLY A 34 -16.45 12.16 -12.90
C GLY A 34 -15.50 11.28 -13.74
N ILE A 35 -14.23 11.18 -13.35
CA ILE A 35 -13.24 10.34 -14.02
C ILE A 35 -13.36 8.93 -13.44
N PRO A 36 -13.42 7.87 -14.28
CA PRO A 36 -13.57 6.50 -13.80
C PRO A 36 -12.45 6.14 -12.82
N THR A 37 -12.82 5.59 -11.66
CA THR A 37 -11.87 5.14 -10.64
C THR A 37 -11.29 3.78 -11.01
N SER A 38 -10.10 3.47 -10.48
CA SER A 38 -9.46 2.18 -10.72
C SER A 38 -9.55 1.34 -9.46
N GLY A 39 -10.30 0.23 -9.53
CA GLY A 39 -10.41 -0.72 -8.43
C GLY A 39 -9.05 -1.24 -7.98
N PHE A 40 -8.11 -1.41 -8.91
CA PHE A 40 -6.73 -1.80 -8.61
C PHE A 40 -6.01 -0.83 -7.66
N THR A 41 -6.02 0.47 -7.98
CA THR A 41 -5.35 1.46 -7.12
C THR A 41 -6.11 1.70 -5.81
N ILE A 42 -7.44 1.54 -5.80
CA ILE A 42 -8.21 1.56 -4.55
C ILE A 42 -7.78 0.40 -3.64
N THR A 43 -7.73 -0.83 -4.16
CA THR A 43 -7.33 -2.02 -3.38
C THR A 43 -5.92 -1.86 -2.83
N LEU A 44 -4.95 -1.46 -3.65
CA LEU A 44 -3.58 -1.21 -3.19
C LEU A 44 -3.52 -0.06 -2.17
N GLY A 45 -4.30 1.00 -2.38
CA GLY A 45 -4.37 2.14 -1.46
C GLY A 45 -4.88 1.73 -0.08
N VAL A 46 -5.99 0.99 -0.03
CA VAL A 46 -6.55 0.48 1.23
C VAL A 46 -5.56 -0.45 1.94
N LEU A 47 -4.97 -1.40 1.22
CA LEU A 47 -4.01 -2.33 1.81
C LEU A 47 -2.77 -1.62 2.35
N ALA A 48 -2.25 -0.64 1.63
CA ALA A 48 -1.10 0.15 2.06
C ALA A 48 -1.39 0.99 3.31
N ILE A 49 -2.60 1.56 3.43
CA ILE A 49 -3.05 2.26 4.65
C ILE A 49 -3.17 1.28 5.82
N LEU A 50 -3.83 0.14 5.63
CA LEU A 50 -4.05 -0.83 6.71
C LEU A 50 -2.74 -1.42 7.21
N LEU A 51 -1.87 -1.88 6.30
CA LEU A 51 -0.60 -2.50 6.68
C LEU A 51 0.40 -1.46 7.20
N GLY A 52 0.51 -0.30 6.55
CA GLY A 52 1.37 0.78 7.02
C GLY A 52 0.89 1.35 8.36
N GLY A 53 -0.42 1.45 8.55
CA GLY A 53 -1.04 1.86 9.81
C GLY A 53 -0.82 0.84 10.92
N LEU A 54 -0.88 -0.45 10.61
CA LEU A 54 -0.59 -1.52 11.56
C LEU A 54 0.88 -1.56 11.96
N GLU A 55 1.80 -1.36 11.02
CA GLU A 55 3.24 -1.27 11.28
C GLU A 55 3.58 -0.02 12.11
N LEU A 56 2.97 1.11 11.78
CA LEU A 56 3.11 2.35 12.55
C LEU A 56 2.55 2.20 13.98
N ALA A 57 1.36 1.59 14.11
CA ALA A 57 0.77 1.29 15.41
C ALA A 57 1.63 0.29 16.20
N GLY A 58 2.23 -0.70 15.54
CA GLY A 58 3.15 -1.64 16.17
C GLY A 58 4.40 -0.98 16.71
N PHE A 59 4.93 0.03 16.02
CA PHE A 59 6.02 0.85 16.50
C PHE A 59 5.64 1.67 17.74
N PHE A 60 4.49 2.36 17.73
CA PHE A 60 4.05 3.18 18.86
C PHE A 60 3.57 2.35 20.07
N LEU A 61 2.94 1.20 19.84
CA LEU A 61 2.40 0.32 20.87
C LEU A 61 3.40 -0.77 21.30
N THR A 62 4.59 -0.80 20.72
CA THR A 62 5.67 -1.77 21.02
C THR A 62 5.19 -3.22 20.89
N LEU A 63 4.50 -3.52 19.78
CA LEU A 63 4.01 -4.89 19.51
C LEU A 63 5.20 -5.86 19.40
N PRO A 64 5.07 -7.10 19.89
CA PRO A 64 6.18 -8.06 19.96
C PRO A 64 6.54 -8.72 18.63
N PHE A 65 5.94 -8.29 17.51
CA PHE A 65 6.12 -8.89 16.19
C PHE A 65 6.39 -7.82 15.13
N GLU A 66 7.29 -8.15 14.20
CA GLU A 66 7.58 -7.33 13.02
C GLU A 66 6.69 -7.78 11.86
N LEU A 67 5.97 -6.85 11.23
CA LEU A 67 5.22 -7.14 10.01
C LEU A 67 6.09 -6.87 8.78
N PRO A 68 6.31 -7.85 7.89
CA PRO A 68 6.99 -7.63 6.62
C PRO A 68 6.02 -7.01 5.60
N VAL A 69 5.58 -5.77 5.86
CA VAL A 69 4.54 -5.06 5.08
C VAL A 69 4.86 -5.02 3.58
N PHE A 70 6.12 -4.73 3.23
CA PHE A 70 6.55 -4.70 1.84
C PHE A 70 6.37 -6.05 1.14
N ALA A 71 6.72 -7.15 1.80
CA ALA A 71 6.54 -8.49 1.24
C ALA A 71 5.06 -8.83 1.06
N ILE A 72 4.22 -8.47 2.03
CA ILE A 72 2.77 -8.67 1.94
C ILE A 72 2.20 -7.90 0.74
N LEU A 73 2.58 -6.64 0.56
CA LEU A 73 2.15 -5.82 -0.58
C LEU A 73 2.61 -6.42 -1.92
N LEU A 74 3.85 -6.92 -2.00
CA LEU A 74 4.38 -7.55 -3.21
C LEU A 74 3.64 -8.84 -3.56
N ILE A 75 3.34 -9.68 -2.57
CA ILE A 75 2.56 -10.90 -2.75
C ILE A 75 1.16 -10.55 -3.27
N VAL A 76 0.49 -9.59 -2.64
CA VAL A 76 -0.86 -9.18 -3.07
C VAL A 76 -0.82 -8.59 -4.48
N LEU A 77 0.17 -7.76 -4.79
CA LEU A 77 0.37 -7.23 -6.14
C LEU A 77 0.54 -8.37 -7.16
N GLY A 78 1.39 -9.35 -6.85
CA GLY A 78 1.61 -10.53 -7.69
C GLY A 78 0.32 -11.33 -7.92
N VAL A 79 -0.43 -11.61 -6.85
CA VAL A 79 -1.74 -12.30 -6.94
C VAL A 79 -2.72 -11.53 -7.81
N ILE A 80 -2.81 -10.21 -7.65
CA ILE A 80 -3.73 -9.38 -8.44
C ILE A 80 -3.34 -9.41 -9.92
N VAL A 81 -2.05 -9.29 -10.25
CA VAL A 81 -1.57 -9.33 -11.64
C VAL A 81 -1.85 -10.70 -12.27
N LEU A 82 -1.53 -11.79 -11.58
CA LEU A 82 -1.80 -13.14 -12.06
C LEU A 82 -3.29 -13.42 -12.22
N ALA A 83 -4.12 -12.99 -11.26
CA ALA A 83 -5.57 -13.16 -11.35
C ALA A 83 -6.16 -12.39 -12.54
N ARG A 84 -5.69 -11.16 -12.79
CA ARG A 84 -6.13 -10.38 -13.96
C ARG A 84 -5.73 -11.05 -15.27
N GLU A 85 -4.52 -11.59 -15.37
CA GLU A 85 -4.08 -12.32 -16.55
C GLU A 85 -4.93 -13.57 -16.80
N GLN A 86 -5.18 -14.36 -15.76
CA GLN A 86 -6.02 -15.57 -15.87
C GLN A 86 -7.47 -15.26 -16.26
N ILE A 87 -8.04 -14.16 -15.76
CA ILE A 87 -9.40 -13.72 -16.14
C ILE A 87 -9.41 -13.18 -17.57
N GLY A 88 -8.38 -12.43 -17.98
CA GLY A 88 -8.24 -11.93 -19.35
C GLY A 88 -8.13 -13.06 -20.37
N ASN A 89 -7.32 -14.09 -20.06
CA ASN A 89 -7.10 -15.24 -20.93
C ASN A 89 -8.31 -16.17 -21.06
N ARG A 90 -9.26 -16.15 -20.11
CA ARG A 90 -10.51 -16.93 -20.18
C ARG A 90 -11.59 -16.31 -21.06
N ASN A 91 -11.45 -15.03 -21.41
CA ASN A 91 -12.45 -14.28 -22.17
C ASN A 91 -12.03 -14.06 -23.64
N GLN A 92 -10.96 -14.71 -24.10
CA GLN A 92 -10.53 -14.84 -25.50
C GLN A 92 -10.81 -16.26 -25.98
#